data_AF-A0A2D1TY97-F1
#
_entry.id   AF-A0A2D1TY97-F1
#
_cell.length_a   1.000
_cell.length_b   1.000
_cell.length_c   1.000
_cell.angle_alpha   90.00
_cell.angle_beta   90.00
_cell.angle_gamma   90.00
#
_symmetry.space_group_name_H-M   'P 1'
#
loop_
_entity.id
_entity.type
_entity.pdbx_description
1 polymer ?
#
loop_
_entity_poly.entity_id
_entity_poly.type
_entity_poly.pdbx_seq_one_letter_code
_entity_poly.pdbx_strand_id
1 'polypeptide(L)'
;MERASGVLMPVSSLPGPYGIGGFGWNAYDFVDFLASCKQHYWQILPLTTTSYGDSPYQSFSARAGNPNFIDFAELIEAGYLEQRDIDGVYLGSDPSNVDYGAIFGGRRQILDRAAERFAADKPADFDDFIQANEDWLIPYCEFMTVKEECGLKAFWEWPAELRTRGEATAKVCADHPARMLYHQMTQYFFDRQWSRLKAYANERDILIIGDLPIYVSRDSVEMWATPELFKIDAAGNPVSVAGTPPDQFSATGQYWGNPIYDWDAMEADGFSWWEGRIRAALDMYDVIRLDHFRGFEAYWEVPFSSPDSSYGSWTQGPGLKLFKTLEEKLGTLPIIAEDLGFLTPGVIDMRDNSGFPGMKILQFAFEGTNSYYLPHNYIANTVAYVGTHDNETARGWFEGTATPRQREQAALYTHQQAGEPMADALNRTIAASVSDTCIYTMQDLLNLGNEARINTPATLGGNWTWRMLDGAITRELEHKLTDWTETYFRIPSEAEIELPQ
;
A
#
# COMPACT_ATOMS: atom_id res chain seq x y z
N MET A 1 16.41 2.46 -10.56
CA MET A 1 16.02 1.03 -10.56
C MET A 1 16.76 0.35 -11.70
N GLU A 2 16.61 -0.96 -11.87
CA GLU A 2 17.30 -1.73 -12.91
C GLU A 2 16.33 -2.52 -13.79
N ARG A 3 16.86 -3.13 -14.87
CA ARG A 3 16.04 -3.90 -15.81
C ARG A 3 15.52 -5.19 -15.17
N ALA A 4 14.31 -5.14 -14.64
CA ALA A 4 13.72 -6.26 -13.92
C ALA A 4 12.19 -6.35 -14.07
N SER A 5 11.61 -7.43 -13.55
CA SER A 5 10.16 -7.58 -13.43
C SER A 5 9.71 -8.00 -12.03
N GLY A 6 8.43 -7.80 -11.75
CA GLY A 6 7.82 -8.19 -10.50
C GLY A 6 6.31 -8.35 -10.57
N VAL A 7 5.71 -8.70 -9.43
CA VAL A 7 4.26 -8.92 -9.33
C VAL A 7 3.66 -8.05 -8.22
N LEU A 8 2.61 -7.31 -8.55
CA LEU A 8 1.72 -6.65 -7.60
C LEU A 8 0.71 -7.66 -7.07
N MET A 9 0.85 -7.99 -5.78
CA MET A 9 -0.02 -8.91 -5.06
C MET A 9 -0.19 -8.42 -3.62
N PRO A 10 -1.34 -7.86 -3.24
CA PRO A 10 -1.58 -7.46 -1.86
C PRO A 10 -1.46 -8.64 -0.90
N VAL A 11 -0.87 -8.44 0.29
CA VAL A 11 -0.77 -9.50 1.31
C VAL A 11 -2.14 -10.04 1.69
N SER A 12 -3.16 -9.17 1.80
CA SER A 12 -4.54 -9.57 2.08
C SER A 12 -5.13 -10.54 1.05
N SER A 13 -4.64 -10.48 -0.19
CA SER A 13 -5.11 -11.28 -1.31
C SER A 13 -4.49 -12.67 -1.37
N LEU A 14 -3.48 -12.99 -0.54
CA LEU A 14 -2.89 -14.33 -0.52
C LEU A 14 -3.94 -15.40 -0.09
N PRO A 15 -3.89 -16.61 -0.68
CA PRO A 15 -4.77 -17.71 -0.30
C PRO A 15 -4.46 -18.15 1.12
N GLY A 16 -5.40 -18.74 1.85
CA GLY A 16 -5.14 -19.22 3.20
C GLY A 16 -6.40 -19.44 4.03
N PRO A 17 -6.32 -20.22 5.12
CA PRO A 17 -7.49 -20.73 5.83
C PRO A 17 -8.13 -19.71 6.79
N TYR A 18 -7.44 -18.61 7.13
CA TYR A 18 -7.84 -17.68 8.20
C TYR A 18 -8.55 -16.42 7.69
N GLY A 19 -9.30 -16.55 6.59
CA GLY A 19 -10.21 -15.52 6.04
C GLY A 19 -9.55 -14.34 5.32
N ILE A 20 -8.26 -14.08 5.57
CA ILE A 20 -7.43 -13.07 4.91
C ILE A 20 -6.02 -13.63 4.73
N GLY A 21 -5.31 -13.18 3.69
CA GLY A 21 -3.88 -13.45 3.55
C GLY A 21 -3.06 -12.75 4.65
N GLY A 22 -1.85 -13.24 4.91
CA GLY A 22 -0.99 -12.79 6.01
C GLY A 22 0.43 -13.29 5.84
N PHE A 23 1.23 -13.23 6.90
CA PHE A 23 2.66 -13.55 6.87
C PHE A 23 2.97 -15.04 7.08
N GLY A 24 2.00 -15.93 6.84
CA GLY A 24 2.16 -17.37 7.00
C GLY A 24 2.84 -18.04 5.81
N TRP A 25 2.86 -19.37 5.81
CA TRP A 25 3.50 -20.22 4.79
C TRP A 25 3.13 -19.86 3.34
N ASN A 26 1.89 -19.42 3.12
CA ASN A 26 1.36 -18.96 1.83
C ASN A 26 2.12 -17.75 1.26
N ALA A 27 2.66 -16.88 2.10
CA ALA A 27 3.50 -15.76 1.67
C ALA A 27 4.91 -16.25 1.27
N TYR A 28 5.47 -17.22 2.00
CA TYR A 28 6.76 -17.84 1.67
C TYR A 28 6.66 -18.62 0.35
N ASP A 29 5.58 -19.37 0.14
CA ASP A 29 5.30 -20.05 -1.13
C ASP A 29 5.17 -19.06 -2.30
N PHE A 30 4.57 -17.88 -2.05
CA PHE A 30 4.49 -16.83 -3.05
C PHE A 30 5.88 -16.26 -3.39
N VAL A 31 6.75 -16.06 -2.40
CA VAL A 31 8.15 -15.68 -2.64
C VAL A 31 8.87 -16.74 -3.45
N ASP A 32 8.70 -18.03 -3.13
CA ASP A 32 9.32 -19.13 -3.89
C ASP A 32 8.79 -19.20 -5.33
N PHE A 33 7.49 -18.92 -5.54
CA PHE A 33 6.92 -18.76 -6.87
C PHE A 33 7.61 -17.63 -7.65
N LEU A 34 7.75 -16.44 -7.06
CA LEU A 34 8.41 -15.30 -7.69
C LEU A 34 9.86 -15.64 -8.06
N ALA A 35 10.62 -16.23 -7.14
CA ALA A 35 12.00 -16.63 -7.37
C ALA A 35 12.11 -17.71 -8.47
N SER A 36 11.20 -18.70 -8.48
CA SER A 36 11.15 -19.74 -9.52
C SER A 36 10.87 -19.18 -10.92
N CYS A 37 10.15 -18.07 -10.99
CA CYS A 37 9.84 -17.34 -12.22
C CYS A 37 10.84 -16.23 -12.53
N LYS A 38 11.96 -16.17 -11.78
CA LYS A 38 13.03 -15.18 -11.91
C LYS A 38 12.55 -13.72 -11.79
N GLN A 39 11.46 -13.50 -11.06
CA GLN A 39 11.05 -12.15 -10.70
C GLN A 39 12.04 -11.58 -9.70
N HIS A 40 12.12 -10.25 -9.62
CA HIS A 40 12.99 -9.54 -8.69
C HIS A 40 12.21 -8.68 -7.69
N TYR A 41 10.96 -8.31 -8.01
CA TYR A 41 10.13 -7.49 -7.14
C TYR A 41 8.82 -8.17 -6.73
N TRP A 42 8.47 -8.04 -5.45
CA TRP A 42 7.10 -8.20 -4.97
C TRP A 42 6.56 -6.83 -4.56
N GLN A 43 5.57 -6.32 -5.29
CA GLN A 43 4.88 -5.11 -4.90
C GLN A 43 3.64 -5.42 -4.06
N ILE A 44 3.50 -4.70 -2.96
CA ILE A 44 2.39 -4.81 -2.02
C ILE A 44 1.68 -3.46 -1.87
N LEU A 45 0.51 -3.50 -1.25
CA LEU A 45 -0.20 -2.30 -0.79
C LEU A 45 0.28 -1.94 0.62
N PRO A 46 -0.08 -0.76 1.16
CA PRO A 46 0.33 -0.37 2.50
C PRO A 46 -0.01 -1.45 3.55
N LEU A 47 0.98 -1.81 4.37
CA LEU A 47 0.77 -2.78 5.46
C LEU A 47 0.21 -2.16 6.74
N THR A 48 -0.02 -0.85 6.74
CA THR A 48 -0.53 -0.13 7.90
C THR A 48 -1.93 -0.61 8.29
N THR A 49 -2.26 -0.54 9.57
CA THR A 49 -3.59 -0.90 10.09
C THR A 49 -4.69 -0.18 9.31
N THR A 50 -5.80 -0.84 8.98
CA THR A 50 -6.90 -0.16 8.27
C THR A 50 -7.87 0.51 9.26
N SER A 51 -8.52 1.58 8.80
CA SER A 51 -9.67 2.20 9.49
C SER A 51 -10.98 1.79 8.80
N TYR A 52 -12.07 2.52 9.07
CA TYR A 52 -13.37 2.25 8.46
C TYR A 52 -13.30 2.29 6.92
N GLY A 53 -13.87 1.26 6.27
CA GLY A 53 -13.85 1.11 4.81
C GLY A 53 -12.71 0.24 4.29
N ASP A 54 -11.87 -0.29 5.18
CA ASP A 54 -10.87 -1.34 4.92
C ASP A 54 -9.78 -0.96 3.91
N SER A 55 -9.71 0.32 3.54
CA SER A 55 -8.70 0.84 2.62
C SER A 55 -7.31 0.85 3.29
N PRO A 56 -6.30 0.21 2.68
CA PRO A 56 -4.91 0.34 3.10
C PRO A 56 -4.39 1.79 3.08
N TYR A 57 -5.02 2.66 2.29
CA TYR A 57 -4.68 4.09 2.16
C TYR A 57 -5.34 4.94 3.25
N GLN A 58 -6.14 4.34 4.14
CA GLN A 58 -6.81 5.03 5.23
C GLN A 58 -6.54 4.31 6.56
N SER A 59 -5.42 4.65 7.19
CA SER A 59 -4.95 4.05 8.45
C SER A 59 -5.18 4.89 9.70
N PHE A 60 -5.30 4.22 10.85
CA PHE A 60 -5.18 4.83 12.19
C PHE A 60 -3.75 5.27 12.52
N SER A 61 -2.73 4.81 11.79
CA SER A 61 -1.35 5.27 11.94
C SER A 61 -0.56 5.19 10.65
N ALA A 62 0.33 6.14 10.44
CA ALA A 62 1.30 6.12 9.35
C ALA A 62 2.40 5.05 9.51
N ARG A 63 2.51 4.40 10.68
CA ARG A 63 3.58 3.44 11.00
C ARG A 63 3.09 2.08 11.50
N ALA A 64 1.98 2.04 12.26
CA ALA A 64 1.51 0.79 12.86
C ALA A 64 1.03 -0.22 11.82
N GLY A 65 1.55 -1.45 11.90
CA GLY A 65 1.20 -2.57 11.03
C GLY A 65 -0.20 -3.12 11.29
N ASN A 66 -0.78 -3.75 10.27
CA ASN A 66 -2.13 -4.33 10.33
C ASN A 66 -2.12 -5.68 11.05
N PRO A 67 -2.78 -5.81 12.23
CA PRO A 67 -2.80 -7.07 12.99
C PRO A 67 -3.53 -8.20 12.25
N ASN A 68 -4.28 -7.89 11.19
CA ASN A 68 -4.94 -8.90 10.36
C ASN A 68 -3.95 -9.79 9.59
N PHE A 69 -2.69 -9.36 9.41
CA PHE A 69 -1.67 -10.13 8.70
C PHE A 69 -0.88 -11.09 9.59
N ILE A 70 -1.07 -11.04 10.92
CA ILE A 70 -0.37 -11.93 11.85
C ILE A 70 -0.77 -13.40 11.57
N ASP A 71 0.20 -14.26 11.31
CA ASP A 71 -0.06 -15.68 11.13
C ASP A 71 -0.31 -16.38 12.47
N PHE A 72 -1.41 -17.14 12.54
CA PHE A 72 -1.80 -17.84 13.75
C PHE A 72 -1.06 -19.17 13.95
N ALA A 73 -0.56 -19.81 12.88
CA ALA A 73 0.18 -21.05 13.01
C ALA A 73 1.51 -20.81 13.74
N GLU A 74 2.18 -19.70 13.44
CA GLU A 74 3.37 -19.27 14.19
C GLU A 74 3.08 -18.95 15.66
N LEU A 75 1.91 -18.36 15.98
CA LEU A 75 1.51 -18.14 17.38
C LEU A 75 1.20 -19.46 18.10
N ILE A 76 0.72 -20.48 17.39
CA ILE A 76 0.56 -21.84 17.94
C ILE A 76 1.93 -22.47 18.22
N GLU A 77 2.86 -22.36 17.28
CA GLU A 77 4.23 -22.88 17.45
C GLU A 77 4.95 -22.22 18.63
N ALA A 78 4.77 -20.90 18.79
CA ALA A 78 5.31 -20.13 19.91
C ALA A 78 4.57 -20.37 21.25
N GLY A 79 3.49 -21.15 21.27
CA GLY A 79 2.74 -21.46 22.49
C GLY A 79 1.79 -20.35 22.99
N TYR A 80 1.57 -19.30 22.20
CA TYR A 80 0.63 -18.23 22.53
C TYR A 80 -0.83 -18.57 22.15
N LEU A 81 -1.01 -19.48 21.19
CA LEU A 81 -2.31 -20.03 20.81
C LEU A 81 -2.29 -21.56 20.81
N GLU A 82 -3.48 -22.14 20.86
CA GLU A 82 -3.72 -23.53 20.53
C GLU A 82 -4.79 -23.60 19.42
N GLN A 83 -4.87 -24.70 18.67
CA GLN A 83 -5.87 -24.84 17.60
C GLN A 83 -7.32 -24.59 18.09
N ARG A 84 -7.64 -25.05 19.32
CA ARG A 84 -8.94 -24.80 19.97
C ARG A 84 -9.27 -23.32 20.19
N ASP A 85 -8.26 -22.46 20.21
CA ASP A 85 -8.41 -21.00 20.34
C ASP A 85 -8.79 -20.34 19.01
N ILE A 86 -8.77 -21.08 17.91
CA ILE A 86 -9.19 -20.64 16.59
C ILE A 86 -10.49 -21.34 16.19
N ASP A 87 -10.63 -22.62 16.56
CA ASP A 87 -11.79 -23.44 16.23
C ASP A 87 -13.13 -22.76 16.63
N GLY A 88 -14.04 -22.69 15.67
CA GLY A 88 -15.38 -22.13 15.87
C GLY A 88 -15.48 -20.60 15.79
N VAL A 89 -14.36 -19.88 15.59
CA VAL A 89 -14.39 -18.45 15.29
C VAL A 89 -14.72 -18.25 13.81
N TYR A 90 -15.75 -17.44 13.52
CA TYR A 90 -16.12 -17.13 12.15
C TYR A 90 -15.19 -16.07 11.56
N LEU A 91 -14.50 -16.40 10.47
CA LEU A 91 -13.54 -15.54 9.77
C LEU A 91 -13.94 -15.28 8.31
N GLY A 92 -15.21 -15.51 7.98
CA GLY A 92 -15.69 -15.55 6.60
C GLY A 92 -15.78 -16.98 6.06
N SER A 93 -16.42 -17.12 4.90
CA SER A 93 -16.67 -18.42 4.25
C SER A 93 -16.29 -18.45 2.77
N ASP A 94 -16.10 -17.29 2.15
CA ASP A 94 -15.66 -17.18 0.75
C ASP A 94 -14.13 -17.18 0.70
N PRO A 95 -13.48 -18.19 0.08
CA PRO A 95 -12.04 -18.21 -0.06
C PRO A 95 -11.51 -17.18 -1.08
N SER A 96 -12.37 -16.64 -1.95
CA SER A 96 -12.03 -15.67 -2.99
C SER A 96 -12.18 -14.20 -2.56
N ASN A 97 -12.77 -13.94 -1.38
CA ASN A 97 -12.97 -12.60 -0.86
C ASN A 97 -12.73 -12.52 0.66
N VAL A 98 -12.10 -11.43 1.10
CA VAL A 98 -12.02 -11.07 2.52
C VAL A 98 -13.39 -10.57 3.00
N ASP A 99 -13.91 -11.19 4.07
CA ASP A 99 -15.05 -10.67 4.82
C ASP A 99 -14.54 -9.81 5.98
N TYR A 100 -14.26 -8.52 5.70
CA TYR A 100 -13.69 -7.61 6.70
C TYR A 100 -14.56 -7.47 7.97
N GLY A 101 -15.89 -7.62 7.84
CA GLY A 101 -16.79 -7.63 9.00
C GLY A 101 -16.55 -8.82 9.92
N ALA A 102 -16.39 -10.02 9.35
CA ALA A 102 -16.02 -11.22 10.10
C ALA A 102 -14.61 -11.12 10.70
N ILE A 103 -13.65 -10.65 9.91
CA ILE A 103 -12.24 -10.48 10.30
C ILE A 103 -12.11 -9.51 11.49
N PHE A 104 -12.79 -8.36 11.44
CA PHE A 104 -12.72 -7.32 12.48
C PHE A 104 -13.04 -7.87 13.88
N GLY A 105 -14.10 -8.68 14.02
CA GLY A 105 -14.47 -9.29 15.30
C GLY A 105 -13.73 -10.58 15.60
N GLY A 106 -13.64 -11.49 14.62
CA GLY A 106 -13.11 -12.83 14.82
C GLY A 106 -11.62 -12.85 15.12
N ARG A 107 -10.81 -12.06 14.39
CA ARG A 107 -9.36 -12.03 14.64
C ARG A 107 -9.03 -11.37 15.97
N ARG A 108 -9.77 -10.33 16.36
CA ARG A 108 -9.65 -9.72 17.69
C ARG A 108 -9.88 -10.76 18.78
N GLN A 109 -10.96 -11.54 18.68
CA GLN A 109 -11.26 -12.60 19.66
C GLN A 109 -10.11 -13.60 19.81
N ILE A 110 -9.46 -13.98 18.71
CA ILE A 110 -8.32 -14.92 18.73
C ILE A 110 -7.10 -14.25 19.37
N LEU A 111 -6.75 -13.04 18.96
CA LEU A 111 -5.58 -12.33 19.47
C LEU A 111 -5.73 -11.91 20.95
N ASP A 112 -6.95 -11.69 21.45
CA ASP A 112 -7.19 -11.51 22.89
C ASP A 112 -6.77 -12.78 23.69
N ARG A 113 -7.02 -13.98 23.15
CA ARG A 113 -6.58 -15.24 23.77
C ARG A 113 -5.06 -15.37 23.76
N ALA A 114 -4.40 -14.89 22.69
CA ALA A 114 -2.94 -14.82 22.64
C ALA A 114 -2.38 -13.85 23.69
N ALA A 115 -3.04 -12.71 23.89
CA ALA A 115 -2.61 -11.69 24.86
C ALA A 115 -2.58 -12.21 26.30
N GLU A 116 -3.49 -13.10 26.69
CA GLU A 116 -3.47 -13.73 28.01
C GLU A 116 -2.20 -14.55 28.26
N ARG A 117 -1.82 -15.40 27.29
CA ARG A 117 -0.59 -16.22 27.39
C ARG A 117 0.67 -15.36 27.24
N PHE A 118 0.64 -14.39 26.34
CA PHE A 118 1.73 -13.42 26.15
C PHE A 118 2.02 -12.62 27.43
N ALA A 119 0.98 -12.22 28.15
CA ALA A 119 1.14 -11.50 29.42
C ALA A 119 1.90 -12.33 30.47
N ALA A 120 1.69 -13.64 30.47
CA ALA A 120 2.31 -14.59 31.40
C ALA A 120 3.75 -14.95 31.02
N ASP A 121 4.08 -14.98 29.73
CA ASP A 121 5.40 -15.36 29.21
C ASP A 121 5.81 -14.46 28.04
N LYS A 122 6.27 -13.24 28.36
CA LYS A 122 6.71 -12.28 27.34
C LYS A 122 8.06 -12.72 26.74
N PRO A 123 8.25 -12.58 25.42
CA PRO A 123 9.56 -12.79 24.79
C PRO A 123 10.63 -11.90 25.44
N ALA A 124 11.85 -12.42 25.53
CA ALA A 124 12.96 -11.73 26.19
C ALA A 124 13.34 -10.39 25.52
N ASP A 125 13.10 -10.26 24.22
CA ASP A 125 13.38 -9.07 23.39
C ASP A 125 12.17 -8.12 23.27
N PHE A 126 11.07 -8.39 23.97
CA PHE A 126 9.87 -7.55 23.89
C PHE A 126 10.12 -6.14 24.43
N ASP A 127 10.78 -6.00 25.58
CA ASP A 127 11.05 -4.68 26.17
C ASP A 127 12.00 -3.85 25.27
N ASP A 128 12.96 -4.50 24.62
CA ASP A 128 13.85 -3.87 23.64
C ASP A 128 13.06 -3.37 22.42
N PHE A 129 12.09 -4.15 21.94
CA PHE A 129 11.18 -3.73 20.86
C PHE A 129 10.36 -2.51 21.27
N ILE A 130 9.82 -2.48 22.49
CA ILE A 130 9.08 -1.32 22.99
C ILE A 130 9.97 -0.09 23.04
N GLN A 131 11.19 -0.21 23.60
CA GLN A 131 12.12 0.90 23.72
C GLN A 131 12.56 1.44 22.35
N ALA A 132 12.84 0.55 21.39
CA ALA A 132 13.26 0.94 20.04
C ALA A 132 12.18 1.69 19.25
N ASN A 133 10.91 1.49 19.60
CA ASN A 133 9.74 2.03 18.89
C ASN A 133 8.91 3.01 19.74
N GLU A 134 9.44 3.46 20.88
CA GLU A 134 8.68 4.19 21.90
C GLU A 134 7.99 5.45 21.34
N ASP A 135 8.66 6.15 20.42
CA ASP A 135 8.23 7.44 19.87
C ASP A 135 6.90 7.37 19.12
N TRP A 136 6.61 6.25 18.45
CA TRP A 136 5.37 6.06 17.70
C TRP A 136 4.46 5.00 18.31
N LEU A 137 5.04 3.94 18.88
CA LEU A 137 4.27 2.80 19.39
C LEU A 137 3.45 3.20 20.62
N ILE A 138 4.03 3.95 21.56
CA ILE A 138 3.31 4.35 22.77
C ILE A 138 2.12 5.27 22.43
N PRO A 139 2.27 6.35 21.65
CA PRO A 139 1.13 7.14 21.20
C PRO A 139 0.07 6.31 20.48
N TYR A 140 0.46 5.36 19.62
CA TYR A 140 -0.47 4.49 18.90
C TYR A 140 -1.26 3.58 19.85
N CYS A 141 -0.59 2.92 20.80
CA CYS A 141 -1.25 2.04 21.77
C CYS A 141 -2.19 2.83 22.69
N GLU A 142 -1.82 4.03 23.11
CA GLU A 142 -2.70 4.92 23.87
C GLU A 142 -3.92 5.33 23.06
N PHE A 143 -3.71 5.78 21.81
CA PHE A 143 -4.79 6.18 20.90
C PHE A 143 -5.80 5.06 20.73
N MET A 144 -5.35 3.84 20.43
CA MET A 144 -6.23 2.69 20.23
C MET A 144 -6.93 2.26 21.52
N THR A 145 -6.24 2.30 22.67
CA THR A 145 -6.85 1.98 23.97
C THR A 145 -7.97 2.96 24.33
N VAL A 146 -7.76 4.26 24.13
CA VAL A 146 -8.77 5.30 24.36
C VAL A 146 -9.90 5.20 23.34
N LYS A 147 -9.56 4.89 22.09
CA LYS A 147 -10.54 4.66 21.02
C LYS A 147 -11.48 3.52 21.36
N GLU A 148 -10.97 2.41 21.88
CA GLU A 148 -11.78 1.29 22.36
C GLU A 148 -12.68 1.69 23.54
N GLU A 149 -12.15 2.46 24.50
CA GLU A 149 -12.94 2.98 25.62
C GLU A 149 -14.08 3.89 25.17
N CYS A 150 -13.85 4.65 24.08
CA CYS A 150 -14.84 5.52 23.48
C CYS A 150 -15.75 4.81 22.46
N GLY A 151 -15.76 3.48 22.43
CA GLY A 151 -16.63 2.69 21.55
C GLY A 151 -16.25 2.80 20.06
N LEU A 152 -14.96 2.91 19.78
CA LEU A 152 -14.35 2.98 18.44
C LEU A 152 -14.71 4.20 17.60
N LYS A 153 -15.34 5.21 18.21
CA LYS A 153 -15.67 6.48 17.56
C LYS A 153 -14.42 7.25 17.14
N ALA A 154 -14.57 8.18 16.21
CA ALA A 154 -13.46 9.04 15.82
C ALA A 154 -13.06 9.97 16.97
N PHE A 155 -11.79 10.36 17.04
CA PHE A 155 -11.29 11.06 18.24
C PHE A 155 -11.98 12.41 18.51
N TRP A 156 -12.46 13.10 17.48
CA TRP A 156 -13.23 14.35 17.65
C TRP A 156 -14.62 14.12 18.28
N GLU A 157 -15.09 12.88 18.38
CA GLU A 157 -16.34 12.51 19.04
C GLU A 157 -16.14 12.09 20.51
N TRP A 158 -14.90 11.96 20.97
CA TRP A 158 -14.58 11.57 22.35
C TRP A 158 -14.94 12.70 23.34
N PRO A 159 -15.04 12.41 24.65
CA PRO A 159 -15.02 13.42 25.70
C PRO A 159 -13.87 14.41 25.51
N ALA A 160 -14.11 15.69 25.78
CA ALA A 160 -13.17 16.78 25.43
C ALA A 160 -11.77 16.57 26.01
N GLU A 161 -11.69 16.05 27.23
CA GLU A 161 -10.46 15.73 27.95
C GLU A 161 -9.66 14.57 27.34
N LEU A 162 -10.28 13.75 26.47
CA LEU A 162 -9.61 12.63 25.79
C LEU A 162 -9.19 12.98 24.35
N ARG A 163 -9.66 14.11 23.80
CA ARG A 163 -9.33 14.54 22.42
C ARG A 163 -7.89 15.00 22.25
N THR A 164 -7.19 15.21 23.36
CA THR A 164 -5.78 15.59 23.38
C THR A 164 -5.06 14.62 24.30
N ARG A 165 -3.90 14.13 23.86
CA ARG A 165 -3.04 13.26 24.65
C ARG A 165 -2.57 13.97 25.93
N GLY A 166 -2.74 13.33 27.09
CA GLY A 166 -2.36 13.91 28.37
C GLY A 166 -2.76 13.06 29.58
N GLU A 167 -2.95 13.69 30.74
CA GLU A 167 -3.24 13.00 32.00
C GLU A 167 -4.53 12.15 31.96
N ALA A 168 -5.58 12.65 31.30
CA ALA A 168 -6.85 11.94 31.20
C ALA A 168 -6.74 10.66 30.36
N THR A 169 -6.02 10.71 29.24
CA THR A 169 -5.79 9.56 28.36
C THR A 169 -4.84 8.56 29.02
N ALA A 170 -3.81 9.05 29.73
CA ALA A 170 -2.93 8.23 30.53
C ALA A 170 -3.68 7.48 31.65
N LYS A 171 -4.68 8.13 32.28
CA LYS A 171 -5.55 7.47 33.27
C LYS A 171 -6.35 6.33 32.64
N VAL A 172 -6.97 6.54 31.47
CA VAL A 172 -7.67 5.48 30.74
C VAL A 172 -6.72 4.30 30.46
N CYS A 173 -5.50 4.59 30.00
CA CYS A 173 -4.51 3.54 29.73
C CYS A 173 -4.11 2.77 31.00
N ALA A 174 -3.93 3.45 32.13
CA ALA A 174 -3.63 2.84 33.42
C ALA A 174 -4.79 1.97 33.96
N ASP A 175 -6.04 2.35 33.67
CA ASP A 175 -7.23 1.59 34.02
C ASP A 175 -7.43 0.36 33.07
N HIS A 176 -6.78 0.35 31.90
CA HIS A 176 -6.87 -0.72 30.88
C HIS A 176 -5.50 -1.28 30.41
N PRO A 177 -4.64 -1.78 31.32
CA PRO A 177 -3.29 -2.25 30.97
C PRO A 177 -3.28 -3.44 29.99
N ALA A 178 -4.31 -4.29 30.03
CA ALA A 178 -4.45 -5.40 29.10
C ALA A 178 -4.69 -4.95 27.64
N ARG A 179 -5.41 -3.84 27.42
CA ARG A 179 -5.62 -3.27 26.08
C ARG A 179 -4.33 -2.65 25.53
N MET A 180 -3.60 -1.93 26.38
CA MET A 180 -2.26 -1.43 26.05
C MET A 180 -1.35 -2.58 25.62
N LEU A 181 -1.29 -3.65 26.43
CA LEU A 181 -0.49 -4.83 26.12
C LEU A 181 -0.92 -5.52 24.82
N TYR A 182 -2.22 -5.60 24.54
CA TYR A 182 -2.73 -6.15 23.28
C TYR A 182 -2.18 -5.39 22.06
N HIS A 183 -2.23 -4.04 22.08
CA HIS A 183 -1.73 -3.25 20.96
C HIS A 183 -0.20 -3.36 20.83
N GLN A 184 0.52 -3.39 21.94
CA GLN A 184 1.97 -3.59 21.93
C GLN A 184 2.36 -4.97 21.38
N MET A 185 1.69 -6.03 21.86
CA MET A 185 1.90 -7.41 21.44
C MET A 185 1.61 -7.60 19.94
N THR A 186 0.51 -7.03 19.45
CA THR A 186 0.16 -7.18 18.03
C THR A 186 1.16 -6.49 17.11
N GLN A 187 1.68 -5.31 17.48
CA GLN A 187 2.76 -4.67 16.74
C GLN A 187 4.09 -5.44 16.83
N TYR A 188 4.40 -6.03 17.99
CA TYR A 188 5.56 -6.91 18.14
C TYR A 188 5.49 -8.13 17.22
N PHE A 189 4.36 -8.85 17.20
CA PHE A 189 4.21 -10.01 16.32
C PHE A 189 4.20 -9.61 14.85
N PHE A 190 3.55 -8.51 14.49
CA PHE A 190 3.59 -7.96 13.14
C PHE A 190 5.04 -7.72 12.70
N ASP A 191 5.82 -6.99 13.49
CA ASP A 191 7.23 -6.67 13.20
C ASP A 191 8.07 -7.93 13.00
N ARG A 192 7.98 -8.89 13.93
CA ARG A 192 8.80 -10.10 13.89
C ARG A 192 8.45 -11.00 12.71
N GLN A 193 7.16 -11.17 12.42
CA GLN A 193 6.73 -11.99 11.29
C GLN A 193 7.06 -11.34 9.95
N TRP A 194 6.78 -10.04 9.81
CA TRP A 194 7.10 -9.29 8.60
C TRP A 194 8.60 -9.26 8.34
N SER A 195 9.42 -8.97 9.36
CA SER A 195 10.88 -8.94 9.23
C SER A 195 11.45 -10.27 8.75
N ARG A 196 10.91 -11.40 9.25
CA ARG A 196 11.31 -12.74 8.78
C ARG A 196 10.93 -12.98 7.32
N LEU A 197 9.70 -12.64 6.93
CA LEU A 197 9.22 -12.80 5.56
C LEU A 197 10.02 -11.94 4.58
N LYS A 198 10.28 -10.67 4.93
CA LYS A 198 11.13 -9.77 4.13
C LYS A 198 12.55 -10.30 4.01
N ALA A 199 13.15 -10.77 5.10
CA ALA A 199 14.48 -11.38 5.05
C ALA A 199 14.50 -12.61 4.13
N TYR A 200 13.49 -13.48 4.21
CA TYR A 200 13.36 -14.65 3.34
C TYR A 200 13.22 -14.28 1.85
N ALA A 201 12.47 -13.22 1.54
CA ALA A 201 12.34 -12.65 0.20
C ALA A 201 13.71 -12.13 -0.30
N ASN A 202 14.39 -11.33 0.51
CA ASN A 202 15.69 -10.76 0.16
C ASN A 202 16.79 -11.83 -0.03
N GLU A 203 16.77 -12.91 0.76
CA GLU A 203 17.66 -14.07 0.58
C GLU A 203 17.48 -14.77 -0.77
N ARG A 204 16.33 -14.58 -1.43
CA ARG A 204 15.98 -15.12 -2.75
C ARG A 204 16.03 -14.08 -3.86
N ASP A 205 16.65 -12.92 -3.58
CA ASP A 205 16.74 -11.80 -4.53
C ASP A 205 15.36 -11.25 -4.93
N ILE A 206 14.39 -11.31 -4.01
CA ILE A 206 13.06 -10.69 -4.14
C ILE A 206 13.00 -9.48 -3.23
N LEU A 207 13.05 -8.29 -3.83
CA LEU A 207 12.90 -7.02 -3.12
C LEU A 207 11.44 -6.63 -2.97
N ILE A 208 11.07 -6.09 -1.81
CA ILE A 208 9.71 -5.64 -1.53
C ILE A 208 9.54 -4.18 -1.94
N ILE A 209 8.63 -3.93 -2.89
CA ILE A 209 8.11 -2.60 -3.19
C ILE A 209 6.90 -2.35 -2.29
N GLY A 210 7.09 -1.54 -1.25
CA GLY A 210 6.00 -1.04 -0.43
C GLY A 210 5.33 0.18 -1.03
N ASP A 211 4.26 0.63 -0.38
CA ASP A 211 3.46 1.76 -0.83
C ASP A 211 3.16 2.69 0.35
N LEU A 212 3.37 3.99 0.15
CA LEU A 212 3.26 5.02 1.17
C LEU A 212 2.26 6.09 0.71
N PRO A 213 1.02 6.11 1.24
CA PRO A 213 0.04 7.16 0.98
C PRO A 213 0.63 8.53 1.32
N ILE A 214 0.49 9.57 0.49
CA ILE A 214 1.02 10.90 0.87
C ILE A 214 0.37 11.40 2.17
N TYR A 215 -0.96 11.29 2.30
CA TYR A 215 -1.71 11.79 3.44
C TYR A 215 -1.99 10.70 4.47
N VAL A 216 -2.10 11.12 5.73
CA VAL A 216 -2.67 10.30 6.80
C VAL A 216 -4.18 10.46 6.86
N SER A 217 -4.86 9.60 7.62
CA SER A 217 -6.31 9.73 7.83
C SER A 217 -6.61 10.84 8.84
N ARG A 218 -7.81 11.43 8.77
CA ARG A 218 -8.25 12.38 9.79
C ARG A 218 -8.32 11.72 11.17
N ASP A 219 -8.92 10.54 11.26
CA ASP A 219 -8.99 9.78 12.51
C ASP A 219 -7.75 8.91 12.66
N SER A 220 -6.64 9.52 13.05
CA SER A 220 -5.33 8.87 13.20
C SER A 220 -4.61 9.34 14.46
N VAL A 221 -3.67 8.51 14.92
CA VAL A 221 -2.77 8.88 16.02
C VAL A 221 -1.96 10.12 15.66
N GLU A 222 -1.58 10.32 14.39
CA GLU A 222 -0.77 11.48 13.99
C GLU A 222 -1.54 12.80 14.14
N MET A 223 -2.82 12.85 13.75
CA MET A 223 -3.64 14.04 14.00
C MET A 223 -3.92 14.26 15.49
N TRP A 224 -4.07 13.19 16.27
CA TRP A 224 -4.39 13.28 17.69
C TRP A 224 -3.20 13.66 18.56
N ALA A 225 -2.01 13.12 18.27
CA ALA A 225 -0.81 13.29 19.05
C ALA A 225 0.06 14.47 18.61
N THR A 226 0.01 14.84 17.32
CA THR A 226 0.80 15.95 16.73
C THR A 226 -0.08 16.86 15.87
N PRO A 227 -1.17 17.43 16.42
CA PRO A 227 -2.12 18.26 15.67
C PRO A 227 -1.47 19.50 15.01
N GLU A 228 -0.37 20.00 15.56
CA GLU A 228 0.40 21.15 15.05
C GLU A 228 1.06 20.92 13.69
N LEU A 229 1.16 19.67 13.23
CA LEU A 229 1.70 19.33 11.91
C LEU A 229 0.65 19.39 10.79
N PHE A 230 -0.57 19.78 11.11
CA PHE A 230 -1.71 19.82 10.21
C PHE A 230 -2.36 21.20 10.18
N LYS A 231 -2.94 21.56 9.03
CA LYS A 231 -3.73 22.79 8.88
C LYS A 231 -5.09 22.62 9.57
N ILE A 232 -5.15 22.95 10.86
CA ILE A 232 -6.36 22.88 11.67
C ILE A 232 -6.81 24.23 12.22
N ASP A 233 -8.12 24.36 12.48
CA ASP A 233 -8.70 25.52 13.15
C ASP A 233 -8.56 25.43 14.68
N ALA A 234 -8.98 26.49 15.39
CA ALA A 234 -8.92 26.54 16.85
C ALA A 234 -9.79 25.48 17.57
N ALA A 235 -10.70 24.83 16.85
CA ALA A 235 -11.53 23.73 17.35
C ALA A 235 -10.95 22.35 17.00
N GLY A 236 -9.81 22.28 16.32
CA GLY A 236 -9.16 21.05 15.88
C GLY A 236 -9.76 20.41 14.63
N ASN A 237 -10.59 21.14 13.88
CA ASN A 237 -11.07 20.67 12.57
C ASN A 237 -10.06 21.02 11.48
N PRO A 238 -9.92 20.19 10.43
CA PRO A 238 -9.16 20.59 9.24
C PRO A 238 -9.70 21.91 8.67
N VAL A 239 -8.81 22.82 8.28
CA VAL A 239 -9.17 24.03 7.52
C VAL A 239 -9.51 23.64 6.08
N SER A 240 -8.69 22.76 5.52
CA SER A 240 -8.85 22.16 4.21
C SER A 240 -8.54 20.67 4.27
N VAL A 241 -9.01 19.94 3.27
CA VAL A 241 -8.77 18.51 3.11
C VAL A 241 -8.29 18.19 1.70
N ALA A 242 -7.67 17.02 1.56
CA ALA A 242 -7.19 16.53 0.29
C ALA A 242 -8.31 16.08 -0.64
N GLY A 243 -8.03 16.19 -1.95
CA GLY A 243 -8.83 15.63 -3.01
C GLY A 243 -8.13 15.75 -4.36
N THR A 244 -8.88 15.56 -5.44
CA THR A 244 -8.46 15.87 -6.81
C THR A 244 -9.48 16.78 -7.49
N PRO A 245 -9.04 17.65 -8.42
CA PRO A 245 -9.98 18.49 -9.16
C PRO A 245 -10.90 17.64 -10.05
N PRO A 246 -12.02 18.20 -10.52
CA PRO A 246 -12.78 17.63 -11.62
C PRO A 246 -11.90 17.34 -12.85
N ASP A 247 -12.11 16.18 -13.45
CA ASP A 247 -11.40 15.73 -14.65
C ASP A 247 -12.36 15.00 -15.62
N GLN A 248 -11.79 14.34 -16.63
CA GLN A 248 -12.57 13.62 -17.65
C GLN A 248 -13.26 12.35 -17.10
N PHE A 249 -12.85 11.86 -15.92
CA PHE A 249 -13.39 10.68 -15.25
C PHE A 249 -14.39 11.05 -14.15
N SER A 250 -14.23 12.20 -13.49
CA SER A 250 -15.14 12.71 -12.46
C SER A 250 -15.48 14.19 -12.65
N ALA A 251 -16.76 14.49 -12.89
CA ALA A 251 -17.27 15.85 -13.02
C ALA A 251 -17.19 16.70 -11.73
N THR A 252 -17.02 16.05 -10.57
CA THR A 252 -16.94 16.70 -9.25
C THR A 252 -15.57 16.50 -8.58
N GLY A 253 -14.62 15.89 -9.28
CA GLY A 253 -13.34 15.46 -8.72
C GLY A 253 -13.53 14.35 -7.68
N GLN A 254 -12.50 14.11 -6.86
CA GLN A 254 -12.56 13.15 -5.76
C GLN A 254 -12.32 13.86 -4.43
N TYR A 255 -13.28 13.77 -3.52
CA TYR A 255 -13.14 14.32 -2.17
C TYR A 255 -12.62 13.21 -1.24
N TRP A 256 -11.35 13.28 -0.85
CA TRP A 256 -10.72 12.22 -0.04
C TRP A 256 -10.90 12.47 1.47
N GLY A 257 -10.92 13.73 1.89
CA GLY A 257 -11.21 14.09 3.28
C GLY A 257 -10.02 13.97 4.24
N ASN A 258 -8.84 13.59 3.75
CA ASN A 258 -7.60 13.58 4.54
C ASN A 258 -7.21 15.01 4.96
N PRO A 259 -6.68 15.22 6.17
CA PRO A 259 -6.13 16.50 6.57
C PRO A 259 -4.92 16.90 5.71
N ILE A 260 -4.75 18.20 5.48
CA ILE A 260 -3.56 18.75 4.81
C ILE A 260 -2.48 19.07 5.83
N TYR A 261 -1.23 18.74 5.50
CA TYR A 261 -0.06 19.07 6.31
C TYR A 261 0.18 20.59 6.39
N ASP A 262 0.64 21.05 7.55
CA ASP A 262 1.28 22.34 7.66
C ASP A 262 2.76 22.19 7.25
N TRP A 263 3.02 22.33 5.95
CA TRP A 263 4.36 22.17 5.38
C TRP A 263 5.36 23.19 5.93
N ASP A 264 4.92 24.38 6.33
CA ASP A 264 5.80 25.38 6.94
C ASP A 264 6.20 24.95 8.36
N ALA A 265 5.26 24.42 9.15
CA ALA A 265 5.54 23.87 10.47
C ALA A 265 6.48 22.65 10.40
N MET A 266 6.24 21.74 9.45
CA MET A 266 7.12 20.59 9.20
C MET A 266 8.50 21.03 8.71
N GLU A 267 8.59 22.06 7.88
CA GLU A 267 9.88 22.56 7.42
C GLU A 267 10.70 23.20 8.55
N ALA A 268 10.05 23.85 9.51
CA ALA A 268 10.70 24.54 10.61
C ALA A 268 11.55 23.63 11.52
N ASP A 269 11.24 22.33 11.57
CA ASP A 269 12.02 21.32 12.32
C ASP A 269 12.89 20.42 11.41
N GLY A 270 13.00 20.76 10.13
CA GLY A 270 13.74 19.97 9.14
C GLY A 270 13.04 18.68 8.75
N PHE A 271 11.71 18.70 8.67
CA PHE A 271 10.83 17.61 8.26
C PHE A 271 10.98 16.36 9.14
N SER A 272 11.11 16.54 10.45
CA SER A 272 11.42 15.45 11.39
C SER A 272 10.38 14.31 11.34
N TRP A 273 9.10 14.65 11.20
CA TRP A 273 8.03 13.66 11.10
C TRP A 273 8.13 12.82 9.82
N TRP A 274 8.40 13.46 8.67
CA TRP A 274 8.60 12.77 7.39
C TRP A 274 9.88 11.94 7.39
N GLU A 275 10.93 12.39 8.07
CA GLU A 275 12.14 11.60 8.28
C GLU A 275 11.83 10.30 9.02
N GLY A 276 11.13 10.37 10.16
CA GLY A 276 10.73 9.19 10.92
C GLY A 276 9.81 8.26 10.12
N ARG A 277 8.90 8.82 9.32
CA ARG A 277 8.00 8.05 8.45
C ARG A 277 8.76 7.30 7.34
N ILE A 278 9.67 7.96 6.64
CA ILE A 278 10.45 7.33 5.58
C ILE A 278 11.42 6.30 6.16
N ARG A 279 12.05 6.57 7.31
CA ARG A 279 12.88 5.59 8.02
C ARG A 279 12.11 4.31 8.32
N ALA A 280 10.93 4.43 8.95
CA ALA A 280 10.09 3.27 9.23
C ALA A 280 9.66 2.52 7.96
N ALA A 281 9.38 3.24 6.87
CA ALA A 281 9.06 2.62 5.59
C ALA A 281 10.26 1.87 4.98
N LEU A 282 11.49 2.36 5.15
CA LEU A 282 12.72 1.67 4.69
C LEU A 282 13.07 0.44 5.55
N ASP A 283 12.66 0.44 6.83
CA ASP A 283 12.76 -0.76 7.65
C ASP A 283 11.79 -1.85 7.15
N MET A 284 10.57 -1.44 6.74
CA MET A 284 9.55 -2.35 6.23
C MET A 284 9.74 -2.77 4.77
N TYR A 285 10.34 -1.95 3.90
CA TYR A 285 10.36 -2.16 2.45
C TYR A 285 11.74 -1.86 1.86
N ASP A 286 12.07 -2.50 0.74
CA ASP A 286 13.35 -2.24 0.04
C ASP A 286 13.21 -1.07 -0.94
N VAL A 287 12.00 -0.86 -1.47
CA VAL A 287 11.64 0.27 -2.35
C VAL A 287 10.29 0.85 -1.91
N ILE A 288 10.13 2.16 -1.95
CA ILE A 288 8.91 2.86 -1.54
C ILE A 288 8.25 3.48 -2.77
N ARG A 289 7.06 2.99 -3.15
CA ARG A 289 6.15 3.77 -4.00
C ARG A 289 5.56 4.90 -3.15
N LEU A 290 5.81 6.14 -3.56
CA LEU A 290 5.25 7.31 -2.90
C LEU A 290 4.00 7.74 -3.65
N ASP A 291 2.84 7.41 -3.08
CA ASP A 291 1.52 7.67 -3.64
C ASP A 291 1.26 9.17 -3.77
N HIS A 292 0.58 9.57 -4.83
CA HIS A 292 0.26 10.97 -5.15
C HIS A 292 1.47 11.89 -5.08
N PHE A 293 2.60 11.48 -5.67
CA PHE A 293 3.87 12.20 -5.66
C PHE A 293 3.73 13.65 -6.13
N ARG A 294 2.80 13.91 -7.05
CA ARG A 294 2.51 15.26 -7.52
C ARG A 294 2.08 16.23 -6.40
N GLY A 295 1.54 15.72 -5.29
CA GLY A 295 1.17 16.50 -4.11
C GLY A 295 2.35 17.18 -3.42
N PHE A 296 3.58 16.70 -3.62
CA PHE A 296 4.79 17.39 -3.14
C PHE A 296 5.13 18.61 -4.01
N GLU A 297 4.71 18.66 -5.27
CA GLU A 297 4.88 19.83 -6.13
C GLU A 297 3.77 20.84 -5.86
N ALA A 298 2.53 20.42 -6.07
CA ALA A 298 1.34 21.17 -5.73
C ALA A 298 0.20 20.19 -5.43
N TYR A 299 -0.57 20.42 -4.39
CA TYR A 299 -1.69 19.58 -4.00
C TYR A 299 -3.02 20.32 -4.15
N TRP A 300 -4.09 19.56 -4.36
CA TRP A 300 -5.44 20.11 -4.44
C TRP A 300 -6.04 20.10 -3.04
N GLU A 301 -6.25 21.29 -2.47
CA GLU A 301 -6.89 21.43 -1.16
C GLU A 301 -8.31 21.96 -1.31
N VAL A 302 -9.24 21.24 -0.71
CA VAL A 302 -10.67 21.54 -0.72
C VAL A 302 -11.04 22.11 0.64
N PRO A 303 -11.74 23.27 0.74
CA PRO A 303 -12.22 23.77 2.02
C PRO A 303 -13.00 22.69 2.78
N PHE A 304 -12.71 22.53 4.07
CA PHE A 304 -13.36 21.48 4.86
C PHE A 304 -14.87 21.71 4.90
N SER A 305 -15.64 20.63 4.82
CA SER A 305 -17.12 20.64 4.72
C SER A 305 -17.70 21.15 3.39
N SER A 306 -16.88 21.32 2.35
CA SER A 306 -17.38 21.50 0.99
C SER A 306 -18.20 20.27 0.52
N PRO A 307 -19.22 20.47 -0.34
CA PRO A 307 -20.03 19.38 -0.86
C PRO A 307 -19.24 18.34 -1.67
N ASP A 308 -18.25 18.80 -2.44
CA ASP A 308 -17.40 18.00 -3.30
C ASP A 308 -16.06 18.70 -3.57
N SER A 309 -15.20 18.06 -4.37
CA SER A 309 -13.83 18.52 -4.63
C SER A 309 -13.73 19.68 -5.63
N SER A 310 -14.82 20.06 -6.32
CA SER A 310 -14.81 21.16 -7.29
C SER A 310 -14.56 22.53 -6.66
N TYR A 311 -14.71 22.64 -5.34
CA TYR A 311 -14.47 23.84 -4.54
C TYR A 311 -13.01 24.05 -4.15
N GLY A 312 -12.12 23.13 -4.51
CA GLY A 312 -10.71 23.22 -4.15
C GLY A 312 -9.89 24.19 -5.00
N SER A 313 -8.63 24.30 -4.63
CA SER A 313 -7.62 25.03 -5.40
C SER A 313 -6.26 24.35 -5.30
N TRP A 314 -5.41 24.60 -6.30
CA TRP A 314 -4.01 24.18 -6.27
C TRP A 314 -3.21 25.04 -5.30
N THR A 315 -2.49 24.37 -4.40
CA THR A 315 -1.58 24.99 -3.42
C THR A 315 -0.21 24.34 -3.53
N GLN A 316 0.84 25.15 -3.43
CA GLN A 316 2.22 24.70 -3.55
C GLN A 316 2.60 23.74 -2.42
N GLY A 317 3.21 22.61 -2.76
CA GLY A 317 3.82 21.68 -1.82
C GLY A 317 5.28 22.05 -1.48
N PRO A 318 5.97 21.22 -0.67
CA PRO A 318 7.35 21.48 -0.22
C PRO A 318 8.40 21.33 -1.34
N GLY A 319 8.03 20.75 -2.47
CA GLY A 319 8.89 20.47 -3.61
C GLY A 319 10.09 19.58 -3.25
N LEU A 320 11.18 19.74 -3.99
CA LEU A 320 12.42 18.97 -3.79
C LEU A 320 13.13 19.25 -2.45
N LYS A 321 12.75 20.29 -1.72
CA LYS A 321 13.41 20.64 -0.45
C LYS A 321 13.20 19.55 0.61
N LEU A 322 12.01 18.96 0.65
CA LEU A 322 11.73 17.79 1.48
C LEU A 322 12.70 16.65 1.14
N PHE A 323 12.72 16.20 -0.11
CA PHE A 323 13.51 15.03 -0.52
C PHE A 323 15.01 15.24 -0.33
N LYS A 324 15.54 16.43 -0.65
CA LYS A 324 16.96 16.74 -0.40
C LYS A 324 17.30 16.68 1.09
N THR A 325 16.43 17.20 1.95
CA THR A 325 16.64 17.14 3.41
C THR A 325 16.61 15.69 3.89
N LEU A 326 15.71 14.87 3.36
CA LEU A 326 15.63 13.45 3.71
C LEU A 326 16.86 12.68 3.20
N GLU A 327 17.34 12.96 1.99
CA GLU A 327 18.56 12.34 1.44
C GLU A 327 19.81 12.69 2.25
N GLU A 328 19.93 13.93 2.72
CA GLU A 328 21.02 14.35 3.60
C GLU A 328 21.04 13.57 4.92
N LYS A 329 19.87 13.15 5.42
CA LYS A 329 19.71 12.47 6.72
C LYS A 329 19.68 10.94 6.62
N LEU A 330 19.13 10.39 5.55
CA LEU A 330 18.86 8.96 5.38
C LEU A 330 19.73 8.31 4.29
N GLY A 331 20.41 9.10 3.46
CA GLY A 331 21.13 8.62 2.29
C GLY A 331 20.23 8.49 1.06
N THR A 332 20.64 7.68 0.09
CA THR A 332 19.88 7.47 -1.14
C THR A 332 18.51 6.89 -0.84
N LEU A 333 17.46 7.52 -1.36
CA LEU A 333 16.08 7.10 -1.16
C LEU A 333 15.60 6.22 -2.33
N PRO A 334 15.32 4.92 -2.12
CA PRO A 334 14.77 4.04 -3.15
C PRO A 334 13.27 4.32 -3.35
N ILE A 335 12.93 5.44 -3.99
CA ILE A 335 11.54 5.89 -4.18
C ILE A 335 11.09 5.69 -5.63
N ILE A 336 9.87 5.19 -5.82
CA ILE A 336 9.11 5.27 -7.07
C ILE A 336 8.07 6.39 -6.92
N ALA A 337 8.06 7.33 -7.86
CA ALA A 337 7.09 8.43 -7.88
C ALA A 337 5.80 7.96 -8.55
N GLU A 338 4.70 7.91 -7.79
CA GLU A 338 3.36 7.81 -8.36
C GLU A 338 2.97 9.16 -8.97
N ASP A 339 3.16 9.30 -10.27
CA ASP A 339 2.99 10.53 -11.03
C ASP A 339 1.79 10.49 -11.98
N LEU A 340 0.75 9.72 -11.66
CA LEU A 340 -0.44 9.62 -12.50
C LEU A 340 -1.35 10.86 -12.35
N GLY A 341 -2.33 10.95 -13.25
CA GLY A 341 -3.27 12.07 -13.30
C GLY A 341 -2.75 13.26 -14.11
N PHE A 342 -3.11 14.47 -13.66
CA PHE A 342 -2.78 15.70 -14.38
C PHE A 342 -1.30 16.10 -14.21
N LEU A 343 -0.50 15.79 -15.23
CA LEU A 343 0.92 16.11 -15.31
C LEU A 343 1.13 17.55 -15.79
N THR A 344 1.44 18.46 -14.87
CA THR A 344 1.93 19.80 -15.21
C THR A 344 3.43 19.75 -15.56
N PRO A 345 3.96 20.75 -16.28
CA PRO A 345 5.41 20.89 -16.46
C PRO A 345 6.17 20.89 -15.12
N GLY A 346 5.62 21.50 -14.08
CA GLY A 346 6.22 21.52 -12.74
C GLY A 346 6.33 20.13 -12.10
N VAL A 347 5.29 19.30 -12.22
CA VAL A 347 5.32 17.91 -11.71
C VAL A 347 6.36 17.08 -12.47
N ILE A 348 6.40 17.22 -13.80
CA ILE A 348 7.40 16.52 -14.64
C ILE A 348 8.81 16.96 -14.26
N ASP A 349 9.04 18.27 -14.16
CA ASP A 349 10.33 18.82 -13.76
C ASP A 349 10.73 18.35 -12.35
N MET A 350 9.80 18.31 -11.38
CA MET A 350 10.09 17.83 -10.03
C MET A 350 10.49 16.35 -10.03
N ARG A 351 9.75 15.48 -10.73
CA ARG A 351 10.07 14.06 -10.85
C ARG A 351 11.44 13.85 -11.51
N ASP A 352 11.68 14.52 -12.63
CA ASP A 352 12.92 14.31 -13.38
C ASP A 352 14.14 14.82 -12.59
N ASN A 353 13.98 15.89 -11.81
CA ASN A 353 15.04 16.42 -10.94
C ASN A 353 15.16 15.70 -9.59
N SER A 354 14.19 14.89 -9.17
CA SER A 354 14.35 14.02 -8.00
C SER A 354 15.14 12.75 -8.34
N GLY A 355 15.20 12.38 -9.62
CA GLY A 355 15.83 11.13 -10.08
C GLY A 355 14.98 9.88 -9.83
N PHE A 356 13.80 10.02 -9.22
CA PHE A 356 12.91 8.89 -8.94
C PHE A 356 12.22 8.44 -10.24
N PRO A 357 12.11 7.12 -10.50
CA PRO A 357 11.33 6.62 -11.63
C PRO A 357 9.85 6.98 -11.48
N GLY A 358 9.25 7.44 -12.58
CA GLY A 358 7.79 7.62 -12.69
C GLY A 358 7.07 6.32 -13.07
N MET A 359 5.75 6.36 -13.14
CA MET A 359 4.90 5.22 -13.49
C MET A 359 4.32 5.34 -14.90
N LYS A 360 4.12 4.20 -15.55
CA LYS A 360 3.49 4.11 -16.88
C LYS A 360 2.38 3.08 -16.88
N ILE A 361 1.14 3.50 -17.19
CA ILE A 361 -0.04 2.63 -17.17
C ILE A 361 -0.55 2.38 -18.59
N LEU A 362 -0.37 1.16 -19.09
CA LEU A 362 -0.68 0.82 -20.47
C LEU A 362 -2.18 0.91 -20.80
N GLN A 363 -3.08 0.68 -19.83
CA GLN A 363 -4.52 0.87 -20.04
C GLN A 363 -4.89 2.31 -20.46
N PHE A 364 -4.07 3.31 -20.13
CA PHE A 364 -4.28 4.72 -20.52
C PHE A 364 -3.69 5.07 -21.91
N ALA A 365 -3.12 4.08 -22.63
CA ALA A 365 -2.36 4.34 -23.85
C ALA A 365 -3.20 4.45 -25.13
N PHE A 366 -4.34 3.74 -25.19
CA PHE A 366 -5.01 3.42 -26.45
C PHE A 366 -6.11 4.41 -26.86
N GLU A 367 -5.88 5.72 -26.65
CA GLU A 367 -6.88 6.77 -26.87
C GLU A 367 -7.03 7.22 -28.35
N GLY A 368 -6.39 6.52 -29.28
CA GLY A 368 -6.35 6.90 -30.69
C GLY A 368 -5.42 8.06 -31.02
N THR A 369 -4.54 8.43 -30.09
CA THR A 369 -3.53 9.49 -30.19
C THR A 369 -2.14 8.94 -29.88
N ASN A 370 -1.09 9.75 -30.09
CA ASN A 370 0.27 9.42 -29.65
C ASN A 370 0.40 9.65 -28.13
N SER A 371 -0.21 8.77 -27.33
CA SER A 371 -0.30 8.91 -25.87
C SER A 371 1.07 8.79 -25.19
N TYR A 372 1.25 9.57 -24.12
CA TYR A 372 2.38 9.48 -23.18
C TYR A 372 2.54 8.07 -22.57
N TYR A 373 1.46 7.30 -22.55
CA TYR A 373 1.38 5.95 -22.02
C TYR A 373 1.61 4.85 -23.08
N LEU A 374 1.98 5.19 -24.32
CA LEU A 374 2.42 4.18 -25.30
C LEU A 374 3.90 3.81 -25.08
N PRO A 375 4.28 2.51 -25.09
CA PRO A 375 5.64 2.06 -24.79
C PRO A 375 6.78 2.69 -25.59
N HIS A 376 6.55 3.12 -26.84
CA HIS A 376 7.58 3.80 -27.63
C HIS A 376 7.87 5.24 -27.17
N ASN A 377 7.06 5.79 -26.26
CA ASN A 377 7.25 7.09 -25.61
C ASN A 377 7.78 6.94 -24.16
N TYR A 378 8.11 5.71 -23.72
CA TYR A 378 8.68 5.48 -22.40
C TYR A 378 10.17 5.86 -22.38
N ILE A 379 10.71 6.04 -21.19
CA ILE A 379 12.14 6.16 -20.92
C ILE A 379 12.57 5.08 -19.94
N ALA A 380 13.88 4.80 -19.84
CA ALA A 380 14.43 3.79 -18.95
C ALA A 380 13.97 3.96 -17.50
N ASN A 381 14.16 5.14 -16.91
CA ASN A 381 13.81 5.44 -15.52
C ASN A 381 12.28 5.57 -15.28
N THR A 382 11.54 4.48 -15.52
CA THR A 382 10.11 4.34 -15.26
C THR A 382 9.77 2.92 -14.84
N VAL A 383 8.63 2.75 -14.18
CA VAL A 383 8.03 1.46 -13.85
C VAL A 383 6.74 1.29 -14.66
N ALA A 384 6.70 0.28 -15.52
CA ALA A 384 5.59 -0.01 -16.41
C ALA A 384 4.60 -1.01 -15.80
N TYR A 385 3.31 -0.71 -15.94
CA TYR A 385 2.19 -1.53 -15.50
C TYR A 385 1.17 -1.64 -16.63
N VAL A 386 0.41 -2.74 -16.67
CA VAL A 386 -0.82 -2.77 -17.48
C VAL A 386 -1.88 -1.90 -16.80
N GLY A 387 -2.14 -2.22 -15.53
CA GLY A 387 -2.94 -1.46 -14.58
C GLY A 387 -2.36 -1.61 -13.17
N THR A 388 -2.88 -0.84 -12.23
CA THR A 388 -2.58 -0.92 -10.79
C THR A 388 -3.76 -1.52 -10.02
N HIS A 389 -3.74 -1.45 -8.69
CA HIS A 389 -4.88 -1.85 -7.84
C HIS A 389 -6.14 -0.98 -8.06
N ASP A 390 -6.00 0.24 -8.55
CA ASP A 390 -7.13 1.15 -8.83
C ASP A 390 -7.77 0.92 -10.20
N ASN A 391 -7.06 0.22 -11.09
CA ASN A 391 -7.53 -0.06 -12.43
C ASN A 391 -8.46 -1.28 -12.45
N GLU A 392 -9.24 -1.39 -13.52
CA GLU A 392 -9.84 -2.67 -13.87
C GLU A 392 -8.75 -3.68 -14.18
N THR A 393 -9.07 -4.98 -14.07
CA THR A 393 -8.22 -6.02 -14.66
C THR A 393 -8.08 -5.76 -16.16
N ALA A 394 -6.97 -6.17 -16.77
CA ALA A 394 -6.75 -6.00 -18.21
C ALA A 394 -7.87 -6.62 -19.04
N ARG A 395 -8.37 -7.79 -18.62
CA ARG A 395 -9.51 -8.47 -19.23
C ARG A 395 -10.81 -7.69 -19.02
N GLY A 396 -11.07 -7.26 -17.78
CA GLY A 396 -12.25 -6.46 -17.44
C GLY A 396 -12.32 -5.15 -18.23
N TRP A 397 -11.20 -4.44 -18.31
CA TRP A 397 -11.06 -3.24 -19.13
C TRP A 397 -11.35 -3.53 -20.59
N PHE A 398 -10.71 -4.54 -21.18
CA PHE A 398 -10.84 -4.83 -22.61
C PHE A 398 -12.25 -5.28 -23.01
N GLU A 399 -12.84 -6.19 -22.24
CA GLU A 399 -14.16 -6.77 -22.52
C GLU A 399 -15.31 -5.81 -22.14
N GLY A 400 -15.14 -5.04 -21.06
CA GLY A 400 -16.17 -4.20 -20.47
C GLY A 400 -16.11 -2.74 -20.90
N THR A 401 -15.04 -2.04 -20.56
CA THR A 401 -15.00 -0.57 -20.56
C THR A 401 -14.35 0.03 -21.81
N ALA A 402 -13.40 -0.68 -22.44
CA ALA A 402 -12.70 -0.23 -23.64
C ALA A 402 -13.66 -0.04 -24.82
N THR A 403 -13.57 1.12 -25.48
CA THR A 403 -14.29 1.41 -26.71
C THR A 403 -13.83 0.49 -27.86
N PRO A 404 -14.64 0.29 -28.92
CA PRO A 404 -14.22 -0.49 -30.08
C PRO A 404 -12.89 -0.01 -30.69
N ARG A 405 -12.65 1.31 -30.71
CA ARG A 405 -11.40 1.90 -31.20
C ARG A 405 -10.21 1.60 -30.29
N GLN A 406 -10.38 1.71 -28.96
CA GLN A 406 -9.37 1.33 -27.98
C GLN A 406 -8.99 -0.16 -28.14
N ARG A 407 -9.98 -1.04 -28.30
CA ARG A 407 -9.74 -2.47 -28.49
C ARG A 407 -8.96 -2.76 -29.78
N GLU A 408 -9.37 -2.15 -30.89
CA GLU A 408 -8.68 -2.30 -32.17
C GLU A 408 -7.23 -1.80 -32.09
N GLN A 409 -7.01 -0.61 -31.51
CA GLN A 409 -5.66 -0.07 -31.33
C GLN A 409 -4.82 -0.96 -30.43
N ALA A 410 -5.36 -1.43 -29.30
CA ALA A 410 -4.64 -2.31 -28.38
C ALA A 410 -4.22 -3.62 -29.07
N ALA A 411 -5.15 -4.29 -29.76
CA ALA A 411 -4.85 -5.55 -30.48
C ALA A 411 -3.79 -5.36 -31.57
N LEU A 412 -3.89 -4.28 -32.37
CA LEU A 412 -2.90 -3.97 -33.41
C LEU A 412 -1.54 -3.59 -32.82
N TYR A 413 -1.51 -2.74 -31.79
CA TYR A 413 -0.28 -2.21 -31.20
C TYR A 413 0.51 -3.30 -30.46
N THR A 414 -0.18 -4.16 -29.70
CA THR A 414 0.43 -5.28 -28.97
C THR A 414 0.76 -6.48 -29.85
N HIS A 415 0.31 -6.45 -31.12
CA HIS A 415 0.33 -7.58 -32.04
C HIS A 415 -0.26 -8.83 -31.36
N GLN A 416 -1.51 -8.71 -30.89
CA GLN A 416 -2.21 -9.80 -30.20
C GLN A 416 -2.28 -11.04 -31.11
N GLN A 417 -1.79 -12.18 -30.62
CA GLN A 417 -1.82 -13.43 -31.37
C GLN A 417 -3.22 -14.07 -31.37
N ALA A 418 -3.49 -14.93 -32.34
CA ALA A 418 -4.75 -15.64 -32.42
C ALA A 418 -4.94 -16.55 -31.18
N GLY A 419 -5.96 -16.27 -30.37
CA GLY A 419 -6.25 -17.03 -29.14
C GLY A 419 -5.49 -16.55 -27.89
N GLU A 420 -4.58 -15.58 -28.01
CA GLU A 420 -3.89 -14.97 -26.88
C GLU A 420 -4.88 -14.08 -26.08
N PRO A 421 -5.05 -14.29 -24.76
CA PRO A 421 -5.80 -13.37 -23.93
C PRO A 421 -5.23 -11.96 -24.02
N MET A 422 -6.08 -10.94 -24.03
CA MET A 422 -5.58 -9.55 -24.09
C MET A 422 -4.69 -9.20 -22.89
N ALA A 423 -4.97 -9.75 -21.70
CA ALA A 423 -4.12 -9.59 -20.53
C ALA A 423 -2.68 -10.03 -20.79
N ASP A 424 -2.49 -11.17 -21.47
CA ASP A 424 -1.18 -11.71 -21.83
C ASP A 424 -0.48 -10.82 -22.88
N ALA A 425 -1.21 -10.36 -23.90
CA ALA A 425 -0.66 -9.45 -24.91
C ALA A 425 -0.18 -8.11 -24.30
N LEU A 426 -0.92 -7.58 -23.32
CA LEU A 426 -0.56 -6.36 -22.61
C LEU A 426 0.63 -6.57 -21.66
N ASN A 427 0.65 -7.68 -20.90
CA ASN A 427 1.78 -8.05 -20.02
C ASN A 427 3.07 -8.25 -20.83
N ARG A 428 3.00 -8.98 -21.94
CA ARG A 428 4.11 -9.13 -22.88
C ARG A 428 4.60 -7.78 -23.42
N THR A 429 3.69 -6.84 -23.65
CA THR A 429 4.02 -5.50 -24.15
C THR A 429 4.76 -4.65 -23.12
N ILE A 430 4.37 -4.67 -21.84
CA ILE A 430 5.14 -3.96 -20.80
C ILE A 430 6.49 -4.65 -20.53
N ALA A 431 6.56 -5.98 -20.62
CA ALA A 431 7.80 -6.74 -20.52
C ALA A 431 8.80 -6.33 -21.62
N ALA A 432 8.32 -6.13 -22.84
CA ALA A 432 9.12 -5.69 -23.98
C ALA A 432 9.53 -4.21 -23.94
N SER A 433 8.96 -3.40 -23.05
CA SER A 433 9.20 -1.96 -23.02
C SER A 433 10.62 -1.58 -22.59
N VAL A 434 11.00 -0.33 -22.85
CA VAL A 434 12.29 0.26 -22.44
C VAL A 434 12.36 0.61 -20.96
N SER A 435 11.24 0.60 -20.22
CA SER A 435 11.22 0.83 -18.77
C SER A 435 12.15 -0.15 -18.06
N ASP A 436 12.90 0.35 -17.08
CA ASP A 436 13.77 -0.43 -16.20
C ASP A 436 12.93 -1.52 -15.54
N THR A 437 11.83 -1.17 -14.91
CA THR A 437 11.00 -2.17 -14.21
C THR A 437 9.64 -2.33 -14.88
N CYS A 438 9.12 -3.56 -14.94
CA CYS A 438 7.72 -3.81 -15.23
C CYS A 438 7.06 -4.64 -14.13
N ILE A 439 5.86 -4.27 -13.72
CA ILE A 439 5.12 -4.96 -12.67
C ILE A 439 3.80 -5.48 -13.24
N TYR A 440 3.58 -6.78 -13.09
CA TYR A 440 2.34 -7.46 -13.46
C TYR A 440 1.38 -7.49 -12.28
N THR A 441 0.08 -7.31 -12.49
CA THR A 441 -0.89 -7.64 -11.43
C THR A 441 -1.12 -9.15 -11.41
N MET A 442 -1.32 -9.74 -10.22
CA MET A 442 -1.59 -11.17 -10.14
C MET A 442 -2.89 -11.56 -10.87
N GLN A 443 -3.88 -10.67 -10.92
CA GLN A 443 -5.12 -10.85 -11.65
C GLN A 443 -4.91 -10.98 -13.16
N ASP A 444 -4.03 -10.14 -13.72
CA ASP A 444 -3.74 -10.15 -15.15
C ASP A 444 -2.94 -11.41 -15.53
N LEU A 445 -2.03 -11.86 -14.67
CA LEU A 445 -1.31 -13.13 -14.84
C LEU A 445 -2.27 -14.34 -14.89
N LEU A 446 -3.31 -14.32 -14.04
CA LEU A 446 -4.38 -15.31 -13.97
C LEU A 446 -5.50 -15.08 -15.01
N ASN A 447 -5.44 -14.01 -15.80
CA ASN A 447 -6.44 -13.60 -16.79
C ASN A 447 -7.89 -13.54 -16.22
N LEU A 448 -8.02 -13.01 -15.01
CA LEU A 448 -9.30 -12.82 -14.32
C LEU A 448 -10.02 -11.56 -14.81
N GLY A 449 -11.35 -11.54 -14.69
CA GLY A 449 -12.18 -10.37 -14.96
C GLY A 449 -12.31 -9.44 -13.75
N ASN A 450 -13.24 -8.49 -13.82
CA ASN A 450 -13.44 -7.48 -12.75
C ASN A 450 -14.03 -8.05 -11.45
N GLU A 451 -14.41 -9.33 -11.40
CA GLU A 451 -14.60 -10.05 -10.13
C GLU A 451 -13.33 -10.08 -9.25
N ALA A 452 -12.16 -9.83 -9.85
CA ALA A 452 -10.88 -9.77 -9.16
C ALA A 452 -10.31 -8.36 -8.98
N ARG A 453 -11.08 -7.32 -9.35
CA ARG A 453 -10.64 -5.92 -9.21
C ARG A 453 -10.38 -5.59 -7.74
N ILE A 454 -9.22 -5.01 -7.42
CA ILE A 454 -8.89 -4.65 -6.03
C ILE A 454 -9.72 -3.47 -5.57
N ASN A 455 -9.70 -2.36 -6.32
CA ASN A 455 -10.37 -1.14 -5.93
C ASN A 455 -11.07 -0.48 -7.11
N THR A 456 -12.27 0.04 -6.84
CA THR A 456 -12.93 1.01 -7.70
C THR A 456 -12.86 2.37 -7.00
N PRO A 457 -12.03 3.30 -7.47
CA PRO A 457 -11.88 4.61 -6.83
C PRO A 457 -13.23 5.33 -6.66
N ALA A 458 -13.34 6.09 -5.56
CA ALA A 458 -14.54 6.86 -5.19
C ALA A 458 -15.82 6.04 -4.93
N THR A 459 -15.71 4.74 -4.61
CA THR A 459 -16.83 3.91 -4.13
C THR A 459 -16.66 3.51 -2.67
N LEU A 460 -17.79 3.19 -2.01
CA LEU A 460 -17.82 2.65 -0.65
C LEU A 460 -18.25 1.18 -0.69
N GLY A 461 -17.44 0.31 -0.07
CA GLY A 461 -17.71 -1.12 0.04
C GLY A 461 -17.33 -1.93 -1.21
N GLY A 462 -17.02 -3.22 -1.01
CA GLY A 462 -16.66 -4.15 -2.09
C GLY A 462 -15.23 -3.98 -2.64
N ASN A 463 -14.42 -3.10 -2.05
CA ASN A 463 -13.02 -2.91 -2.40
C ASN A 463 -12.10 -3.69 -1.43
N TRP A 464 -10.88 -3.95 -1.86
CA TRP A 464 -9.82 -4.59 -1.08
C TRP A 464 -10.12 -6.03 -0.66
N THR A 465 -11.15 -6.64 -1.24
CA THR A 465 -11.64 -7.96 -0.83
C THR A 465 -11.02 -9.09 -1.61
N TRP A 466 -10.65 -8.91 -2.89
CA TRP A 466 -10.25 -10.04 -3.73
C TRP A 466 -9.08 -10.83 -3.13
N ARG A 467 -9.19 -12.16 -3.23
CA ARG A 467 -8.17 -13.13 -2.86
C ARG A 467 -7.93 -14.13 -3.98
N MET A 468 -6.67 -14.47 -4.19
CA MET A 468 -6.29 -15.59 -5.03
C MET A 468 -6.74 -16.90 -4.38
N LEU A 469 -7.27 -17.82 -5.19
CA LEU A 469 -7.62 -19.16 -4.73
C LEU A 469 -6.36 -20.04 -4.61
N ASP A 470 -6.41 -20.97 -3.65
CA ASP A 470 -5.37 -21.99 -3.52
C ASP A 470 -5.28 -22.84 -4.81
N GLY A 471 -4.06 -23.15 -5.23
CA GLY A 471 -3.77 -23.84 -6.49
C GLY A 471 -3.95 -23.01 -7.77
N ALA A 472 -4.22 -21.69 -7.69
CA ALA A 472 -4.30 -20.83 -8.87
C ALA A 472 -2.96 -20.65 -9.59
N ILE A 473 -1.84 -20.75 -8.86
CA ILE A 473 -0.50 -20.78 -9.44
C ILE A 473 -0.25 -22.17 -10.04
N THR A 474 -0.27 -22.26 -11.36
CA THR A 474 -0.05 -23.50 -12.11
C THR A 474 1.33 -23.52 -12.75
N ARG A 475 1.83 -24.70 -13.13
CA ARG A 475 3.08 -24.84 -13.91
C ARG A 475 3.03 -24.09 -15.25
N GLU A 476 1.84 -23.99 -15.86
CA GLU A 476 1.66 -23.21 -17.09
C GLU A 476 1.88 -21.71 -16.84
N LEU A 477 1.37 -21.18 -15.74
CA LEU A 477 1.61 -19.80 -15.34
C LEU A 477 3.08 -19.55 -15.07
N GLU A 478 3.74 -20.42 -14.31
CA GLU A 478 5.17 -20.32 -14.01
C GLU A 478 6.01 -20.27 -15.28
N HIS A 479 5.77 -21.20 -16.22
CA HIS A 479 6.46 -21.23 -17.50
C HIS A 479 6.22 -19.95 -18.32
N LYS A 480 4.96 -19.50 -18.42
CA LYS A 480 4.60 -18.28 -19.16
C LYS A 480 5.33 -17.05 -18.60
N LEU A 481 5.32 -16.88 -17.28
CA LEU A 481 5.98 -15.75 -16.63
C LEU A 481 7.50 -15.82 -16.77
N THR A 482 8.09 -17.02 -16.65
CA THR A 482 9.52 -17.25 -16.89
C THR A 482 9.90 -16.91 -18.32
N ASP A 483 9.13 -17.36 -19.31
CA ASP A 483 9.37 -17.10 -20.73
C ASP A 483 9.42 -15.61 -21.04
N TRP A 484 8.48 -14.81 -20.51
CA TRP A 484 8.52 -13.36 -20.67
C TRP A 484 9.74 -12.73 -19.99
N THR A 485 10.09 -13.24 -18.82
CA THR A 485 11.21 -12.71 -18.02
C THR A 485 12.55 -12.93 -18.74
N GLU A 486 12.76 -14.13 -19.30
CA GLU A 486 13.94 -14.47 -20.09
C GLU A 486 13.95 -13.80 -21.46
N THR A 487 12.84 -13.88 -22.21
CA THR A 487 12.75 -13.33 -23.57
C THR A 487 13.07 -11.84 -23.62
N TYR A 488 12.67 -11.11 -22.58
CA TYR A 488 12.86 -9.67 -22.50
C TYR A 488 13.99 -9.26 -21.55
N PHE A 489 14.86 -10.18 -21.12
CA PHE A 489 16.02 -9.86 -20.26
C PHE A 489 15.62 -9.04 -19.04
N ARG A 490 14.60 -9.52 -18.31
CA ARG A 490 14.08 -8.93 -17.06
C ARG A 490 14.69 -9.58 -15.81
N ILE A 491 15.79 -10.32 -16.00
CA ILE A 491 16.60 -10.88 -14.92
C ILE A 491 17.75 -9.89 -14.72
N PRO A 492 17.87 -9.22 -13.55
CA PRO A 492 18.87 -8.17 -13.34
C PRO A 492 20.30 -8.56 -13.75
N SER A 493 20.73 -9.77 -13.41
CA SER A 493 22.07 -10.28 -13.71
C SER A 493 22.34 -10.55 -15.19
N GLU A 494 21.31 -10.55 -16.04
CA GLU A 494 21.40 -10.85 -17.48
C GLU A 494 21.02 -9.64 -18.34
N ALA A 495 20.87 -8.45 -17.75
CA ALA A 495 20.38 -7.25 -18.42
C ALA A 495 21.42 -6.52 -19.28
N GLU A 496 22.71 -6.89 -19.19
CA GLU A 496 23.77 -6.22 -19.95
C GLU A 496 23.62 -6.44 -21.47
N ILE A 497 23.70 -5.35 -22.23
CA ILE A 497 23.59 -5.40 -23.68
C ILE A 497 24.92 -5.86 -24.28
N GLU A 498 24.91 -7.02 -24.94
CA GLU A 498 26.04 -7.46 -25.75
C GLU A 498 26.13 -6.64 -27.04
N LEU A 499 27.26 -5.95 -27.24
CA LEU A 499 27.52 -5.21 -28.47
C LEU A 499 27.98 -6.16 -29.59
N PRO A 500 27.53 -5.96 -30.84
CA PRO A 500 28.06 -6.72 -31.98
C PRO A 500 29.59 -6.58 -32.06
N GLN A 501 30.28 -7.72 -32.20
CA GLN A 501 31.73 -7.78 -32.42
C GLN A 501 32.11 -7.50 -33.87
#